data_AF-A0A148N6E6-F1
#
_entry.id   AF-A0A148N6E6-F1
#
_cell.length_a   1.000
_cell.length_b   1.000
_cell.length_c   1.000
_cell.angle_alpha   90.00
_cell.angle_beta   90.00
_cell.angle_gamma   90.00
#
_symmetry.space_group_name_H-M   'P 1'
#
loop_
_entity.id
_entity.type
_entity.pdbx_description
1 polymer ?
#
loop_
_entity_poly.entity_id
_entity_poly.type
_entity_poly.pdbx_seq_one_letter_code
_entity_poly.pdbx_strand_id
1 'polypeptide(L)'
;MKQRKPKHNSSVNWIVGFMLTISCGPGVVAGPCSGIRLESGKSQGVVILADLCTEADELSLGAVLQIPPGSRVWLKAPASGEEQGYYQMVCQNRHSTTAIKMRLQYSQLPWIDLKSLGICRPWDGKRLMCDSRQGEKNAFVCVASLIRIPLWEKTPALGTSLVLRSPLDQSDTSEEGYPETKVLAALQAEARMCREIYGSSEPAHWQWTVTPEGKAREISSASSHSNSSELMACVQDVIQFFPYPKPQQPVFLSTTF
;
A
#
# COMPACT_ATOMS: atom_id res chain seq x y z
N MET A 1 -47.65 18.48 59.13
CA MET A 1 -47.54 19.86 59.67
C MET A 1 -46.47 19.91 60.75
N LYS A 2 -45.30 20.52 60.48
CA LYS A 2 -44.52 21.31 61.45
C LYS A 2 -43.36 21.99 60.72
N GLN A 3 -43.48 23.30 60.58
CA GLN A 3 -42.40 24.22 60.20
C GLN A 3 -41.41 24.39 61.36
N ARG A 4 -40.12 24.61 61.05
CA ARG A 4 -39.33 25.76 61.54
C ARG A 4 -37.94 25.82 60.85
N LYS A 5 -37.69 27.00 60.26
CA LYS A 5 -36.42 27.61 59.78
C LYS A 5 -35.46 27.92 60.97
N PRO A 6 -34.34 28.68 60.80
CA PRO A 6 -33.20 28.62 59.87
C PRO A 6 -31.84 28.80 60.63
N LYS A 7 -30.68 28.84 59.93
CA LYS A 7 -29.37 29.50 60.25
C LYS A 7 -28.26 28.77 59.46
N HIS A 8 -27.15 29.30 58.95
CA HIS A 8 -26.49 30.62 58.90
C HIS A 8 -25.29 30.49 57.91
N ASN A 9 -24.81 31.62 57.35
CA ASN A 9 -23.54 31.90 56.66
C ASN A 9 -22.49 30.77 56.44
N SER A 10 -21.93 30.71 55.23
CA SER A 10 -20.67 31.42 54.93
C SER A 10 -20.31 31.30 53.45
N SER A 11 -20.26 32.44 52.77
CA SER A 11 -19.73 32.56 51.41
C SER A 11 -18.21 32.52 51.49
N VAL A 12 -17.60 31.39 51.14
CA VAL A 12 -16.15 31.27 50.98
C VAL A 12 -15.79 31.65 49.55
N ASN A 13 -15.13 32.80 49.39
CA ASN A 13 -14.51 33.23 48.15
C ASN A 13 -13.28 32.35 47.90
N TRP A 14 -13.41 31.34 47.03
CA TRP A 14 -12.26 30.61 46.51
C TRP A 14 -11.68 31.38 45.34
N ILE A 15 -10.55 32.04 45.57
CA ILE A 15 -9.67 32.53 44.53
C ILE A 15 -9.13 31.29 43.80
N VAL A 16 -9.73 30.96 42.66
CA VAL A 16 -9.21 29.94 41.75
C VAL A 16 -7.99 30.54 41.07
N GLY A 17 -6.82 30.37 41.69
CA GLY A 17 -5.55 30.62 41.04
C GLY A 17 -5.40 29.65 39.88
N PHE A 18 -5.62 30.14 38.66
CA PHE A 18 -5.26 29.45 37.43
C PHE A 18 -3.74 29.35 37.37
N MET A 19 -3.17 28.29 37.96
CA MET A 19 -1.80 27.88 37.65
C MET A 19 -1.80 27.42 36.19
N LEU A 20 -1.27 28.27 35.31
CA LEU A 20 -0.82 27.85 33.99
C LEU A 20 0.34 26.87 34.20
N THR A 21 0.03 25.58 34.35
CA THR A 21 1.01 24.53 34.15
C THR A 21 1.30 24.49 32.67
N ILE A 22 2.40 25.12 32.25
CA ILE A 22 3.02 24.87 30.94
C ILE A 22 3.48 23.42 30.99
N SER A 23 2.60 22.48 30.62
CA SER A 23 2.99 21.11 30.36
C SER A 23 3.82 21.14 29.09
N CYS A 24 5.14 21.21 29.22
CA CYS A 24 6.03 20.66 28.22
C CYS A 24 5.68 19.16 28.14
N GLY A 25 4.71 18.82 27.29
CA GLY A 25 4.49 17.44 26.91
C GLY A 25 5.81 16.88 26.37
N PRO A 26 6.13 15.61 26.64
CA PRO A 26 7.33 15.00 26.09
C PRO A 26 7.29 15.20 24.58
N GLY A 27 8.28 15.95 24.06
CA GLY A 27 8.47 16.09 22.63
C GLY A 27 8.61 14.69 22.06
N VAL A 28 7.59 14.25 21.31
CA VAL A 28 7.65 12.99 20.58
C VAL A 28 8.77 13.18 19.56
N VAL A 29 9.93 12.61 19.86
CA VAL A 29 11.03 12.51 18.91
C VAL A 29 10.47 11.66 17.77
N ALA A 30 10.07 12.31 16.68
CA ALA A 30 9.61 11.64 15.48
C ALA A 30 10.70 10.64 15.07
N GLY A 31 10.38 9.35 15.11
CA GLY A 31 11.28 8.31 14.63
C GLY A 31 11.56 8.54 13.14
N PRO A 32 12.73 8.16 12.62
CA PRO A 32 13.02 8.30 11.21
C PRO A 32 12.00 7.48 10.40
N CYS A 33 11.31 8.16 9.48
CA CYS A 33 10.43 7.51 8.51
C CYS A 33 11.27 6.59 7.61
N SER A 34 10.74 5.40 7.31
CA SER A 34 11.55 4.33 6.74
C SER A 34 11.52 4.28 5.21
N GLY A 35 10.80 5.19 4.54
CA GLY A 35 10.52 5.10 3.11
C GLY A 35 9.57 3.95 2.73
N ILE A 36 9.06 3.18 3.70
CA ILE A 36 8.06 2.14 3.47
C ILE A 36 6.69 2.81 3.49
N ARG A 37 5.87 2.55 2.47
CA ARG A 37 4.55 3.12 2.30
C ARG A 37 3.49 2.03 2.28
N LEU A 38 2.35 2.30 2.91
CA LEU A 38 1.14 1.50 2.81
C LEU A 38 0.38 1.89 1.55
N GLU A 39 0.07 0.94 0.68
CA GLU A 39 -0.86 1.19 -0.42
C GLU A 39 -2.29 1.10 0.13
N SER A 40 -2.76 2.20 0.72
CA SER A 40 -4.02 2.28 1.47
C SER A 40 -5.24 1.84 0.65
N GLY A 41 -5.29 2.20 -0.64
CA GLY A 41 -6.34 1.76 -1.57
C GLY A 41 -6.43 0.23 -1.73
N LYS A 42 -5.29 -0.47 -1.67
CA LYS A 42 -5.18 -1.94 -1.77
C LYS A 42 -5.25 -2.63 -0.40
N SER A 43 -5.17 -1.89 0.70
CA SER A 43 -4.99 -2.40 2.08
C SER A 43 -6.20 -2.10 2.97
N GLN A 44 -7.40 -2.41 2.49
CA GLN A 44 -8.65 -2.03 3.16
C GLN A 44 -8.76 -2.65 4.57
N GLY A 45 -9.17 -1.83 5.53
CA GLY A 45 -9.38 -2.25 6.92
C GLY A 45 -8.11 -2.42 7.76
N VAL A 46 -6.92 -2.24 7.18
CA VAL A 46 -5.67 -2.27 7.95
C VAL A 46 -5.61 -1.06 8.87
N VAL A 47 -5.38 -1.30 10.17
CA VAL A 47 -5.22 -0.25 11.17
C VAL A 47 -3.73 -0.08 11.48
N ILE A 48 -3.23 1.14 11.36
CA ILE A 48 -1.85 1.48 11.69
C ILE A 48 -1.78 1.92 13.15
N LEU A 49 -0.90 1.32 13.93
CA LEU A 49 -0.67 1.63 15.34
C LEU A 49 0.79 2.03 15.56
N ALA A 50 1.03 2.93 16.51
CA ALA A 50 2.36 3.38 16.92
C ALA A 50 3.22 3.90 15.74
N ASP A 51 2.59 4.58 14.79
CA ASP A 51 3.28 5.24 13.69
C ASP A 51 3.62 6.69 14.04
N LEU A 52 4.85 7.08 13.75
CA LEU A 52 5.43 8.40 14.04
C LEU A 52 5.58 9.26 12.78
N CYS A 53 5.27 8.72 11.60
CA CYS A 53 5.33 9.48 10.36
C CYS A 53 4.14 10.42 10.21
N THR A 54 4.39 11.57 9.57
CA THR A 54 3.38 12.62 9.32
C THR A 54 2.91 12.63 7.87
N GLU A 55 3.70 12.07 6.95
CA GLU A 55 3.29 11.90 5.57
C GLU A 55 2.19 10.84 5.47
N ALA A 56 1.19 11.12 4.64
CA ALA A 56 0.14 10.16 4.35
C ALA A 56 0.76 8.88 3.77
N ASP A 57 0.37 7.75 4.33
CA ASP A 57 0.77 6.39 3.93
C ASP A 57 2.23 5.99 4.19
N GLU A 58 3.15 6.89 4.58
CA GLU A 58 4.51 6.50 4.97
C GLU A 58 4.53 5.96 6.40
N LEU A 59 5.29 4.89 6.62
CA LEU A 59 5.36 4.18 7.89
C LEU A 59 6.74 4.36 8.54
N SER A 60 6.74 4.55 9.85
CA SER A 60 7.94 4.55 10.68
C SER A 60 8.38 3.13 11.03
N LEU A 61 9.69 2.95 11.27
CA LEU A 61 10.17 1.71 11.90
C LEU A 61 9.57 1.60 13.32
N GLY A 62 9.04 0.42 13.64
CA GLY A 62 8.30 0.15 14.86
C GLY A 62 6.78 0.23 14.70
N ALA A 63 6.28 0.81 13.60
CA ALA A 63 4.86 0.83 13.29
C ALA A 63 4.28 -0.59 13.27
N VAL A 64 3.08 -0.74 13.82
CA VAL A 64 2.37 -2.02 13.93
C VAL A 64 1.11 -1.96 13.07
N LEU A 65 1.08 -2.81 12.05
CA LEU A 65 -0.06 -2.98 11.16
C LEU A 65 -0.95 -4.08 11.72
N GLN A 66 -2.17 -3.71 12.09
CA GLN A 66 -3.20 -4.66 12.49
C GLN A 66 -4.04 -5.01 11.26
N ILE A 67 -3.89 -6.25 10.79
CA ILE A 67 -4.49 -6.78 9.57
C ILE A 67 -5.70 -7.64 9.96
N PRO A 68 -6.94 -7.22 9.65
CA PRO A 68 -8.13 -8.00 10.00
C PRO A 68 -8.18 -9.38 9.32
N PRO A 69 -9.00 -10.31 9.84
CA PRO A 69 -9.32 -11.56 9.15
C PRO A 69 -9.73 -11.34 7.69
N GLY A 70 -9.26 -12.19 6.78
CA GLY A 70 -9.57 -12.11 5.35
C GLY A 70 -8.99 -10.90 4.60
N SER A 71 -8.29 -10.00 5.28
CA SER A 71 -7.79 -8.76 4.69
C SER A 71 -6.36 -8.87 4.15
N ARG A 72 -6.00 -7.95 3.26
CA ARG A 72 -4.67 -7.82 2.65
C ARG A 72 -4.00 -6.54 3.07
N VAL A 73 -2.68 -6.58 3.13
CA VAL A 73 -1.83 -5.40 3.28
C VAL A 73 -0.83 -5.36 2.13
N TRP A 74 -0.66 -4.19 1.55
CA TRP A 74 0.28 -3.92 0.47
C TRP A 74 1.25 -2.84 0.94
N LEU A 75 2.52 -3.19 0.94
CA LEU A 75 3.62 -2.34 1.34
C LEU A 75 4.54 -2.11 0.16
N LYS A 76 5.05 -0.89 0.04
CA LYS A 76 5.94 -0.48 -1.05
C LYS A 76 7.10 0.32 -0.49
N ALA A 77 8.30 0.09 -1.00
CA ALA A 77 9.45 0.94 -0.70
C ALA A 77 10.30 1.11 -1.96
N PRO A 78 11.02 2.24 -2.10
CA PRO A 78 11.94 2.41 -3.21
C PRO A 78 12.98 1.28 -3.22
N ALA A 79 13.37 0.84 -4.42
CA ALA A 79 14.49 -0.08 -4.54
C ALA A 79 15.77 0.62 -4.08
N SER A 80 16.59 -0.07 -3.28
CA SER A 80 17.88 0.45 -2.83
C SER A 80 18.95 0.21 -3.89
N GLY A 81 19.80 1.21 -4.15
CA GLY A 81 20.94 1.10 -5.08
C GLY A 81 20.62 1.55 -6.51
N GLU A 82 21.22 0.89 -7.50
CA GLU A 82 21.07 1.23 -8.93
C GLU A 82 19.81 0.64 -9.57
N GLU A 83 19.06 -0.20 -8.86
CA GLU A 83 17.85 -0.82 -9.39
C GLU A 83 16.73 0.22 -9.58
N GLN A 84 16.30 0.41 -10.82
CA GLN A 84 15.14 1.25 -11.12
C GLN A 84 13.85 0.48 -10.80
N GLY A 85 13.15 0.90 -9.75
CA GLY A 85 11.86 0.33 -9.36
C GLY A 85 11.53 0.51 -7.90
N TYR A 86 10.64 -0.36 -7.42
CA TYR A 86 10.27 -0.47 -6.01
C TYR A 86 10.18 -1.93 -5.60
N TYR A 87 10.49 -2.19 -4.35
CA TYR A 87 10.08 -3.42 -3.70
C TYR A 87 8.61 -3.28 -3.29
N GLN A 88 7.85 -4.32 -3.54
CA GLN A 88 6.47 -4.45 -3.09
C GLN A 88 6.33 -5.73 -2.28
N MET A 89 5.61 -5.67 -1.18
CA MET A 89 5.24 -6.82 -0.37
C MET A 89 3.72 -6.82 -0.21
N VAL A 90 3.09 -7.96 -0.50
CA VAL A 90 1.68 -8.18 -0.18
C VAL A 90 1.57 -9.32 0.82
N CYS A 91 0.80 -9.10 1.88
CA CYS A 91 0.48 -10.13 2.87
C CYS A 91 -1.02 -10.32 2.98
N GLN A 92 -1.45 -11.57 3.13
CA GLN A 92 -2.84 -11.97 3.35
C GLN A 92 -2.97 -12.57 4.75
N ASN A 93 -3.90 -12.01 5.53
CA ASN A 93 -4.39 -12.68 6.73
C ASN A 93 -5.49 -13.67 6.33
N ARG A 94 -5.22 -14.96 6.44
CA ARG A 94 -6.17 -16.06 6.20
C ARG A 94 -6.77 -16.61 7.48
N HIS A 95 -6.42 -16.04 8.63
CA HIS A 95 -7.04 -16.43 9.88
C HIS A 95 -8.53 -16.15 9.80
N SER A 96 -9.33 -17.13 10.22
CA SER A 96 -10.79 -17.05 10.18
C SER A 96 -11.37 -15.99 11.12
N THR A 97 -10.76 -15.78 12.29
CA THR A 97 -11.34 -14.97 13.37
C THR A 97 -10.40 -13.90 13.94
N THR A 98 -9.09 -14.01 13.72
CA THR A 98 -8.11 -13.22 14.49
C THR A 98 -7.38 -12.21 13.61
N ALA A 99 -7.32 -10.96 14.06
CA ALA A 99 -6.48 -9.95 13.43
C ALA A 99 -5.00 -10.22 13.73
N ILE A 100 -4.14 -10.09 12.73
CA ILE A 100 -2.70 -10.27 12.86
C ILE A 100 -2.05 -8.92 13.09
N LYS A 101 -1.12 -8.86 14.05
CA LYS A 101 -0.30 -7.66 14.30
C LYS A 101 1.08 -7.89 13.69
N MET A 102 1.40 -7.11 12.67
CA MET A 102 2.66 -7.17 11.95
C MET A 102 3.47 -5.91 12.26
N ARG A 103 4.63 -6.06 12.89
CA ARG A 103 5.53 -4.93 13.19
C ARG A 103 6.55 -4.73 12.07
N LEU A 104 6.69 -3.49 11.62
CA LEU A 104 7.82 -3.07 10.78
C LEU A 104 9.06 -2.89 11.65
N GLN A 105 10.13 -3.59 11.33
CA GLN A 105 11.34 -3.61 12.17
C GLN A 105 12.61 -3.26 11.38
N TYR A 106 12.60 -3.50 10.07
CA TYR A 106 13.78 -3.37 9.22
C TYR A 106 13.50 -2.41 8.06
N SER A 107 14.50 -1.61 7.70
CA SER A 107 14.46 -0.75 6.51
C SER A 107 14.74 -1.50 5.21
N GLN A 108 15.28 -2.72 5.31
CA GLN A 108 15.55 -3.62 4.20
C GLN A 108 14.61 -4.84 4.25
N LEU A 109 14.41 -5.49 3.12
CA LEU A 109 13.59 -6.70 3.06
C LEU A 109 14.22 -7.85 3.87
N PRO A 110 13.40 -8.68 4.54
CA PRO A 110 11.97 -8.49 4.78
C PRO A 110 11.73 -7.42 5.86
N TRP A 111 10.85 -6.45 5.60
CA TRP A 111 10.62 -5.30 6.51
C TRP A 111 10.03 -5.67 7.88
N ILE A 112 9.54 -6.90 8.03
CA ILE A 112 8.63 -7.33 9.10
C ILE A 112 9.31 -8.22 10.13
N ASP A 113 8.94 -8.08 11.40
CA ASP A 113 9.38 -8.98 12.47
C ASP A 113 8.50 -10.24 12.58
N LEU A 114 9.10 -11.40 12.31
CA LEU A 114 8.43 -12.70 12.34
C LEU A 114 8.02 -13.14 13.75
N LYS A 115 8.66 -12.62 14.81
CA LYS A 115 8.37 -13.03 16.20
C LYS A 115 6.92 -12.74 16.61
N SER A 116 6.32 -11.74 15.97
CA SER A 116 4.93 -11.32 16.21
C SER A 116 3.87 -12.18 15.52
N LEU A 117 4.26 -13.04 14.56
CA LEU A 117 3.36 -13.65 13.58
C LEU A 117 3.05 -15.15 13.81
N GLY A 118 3.55 -15.76 14.89
CA GLY A 118 3.28 -17.15 15.23
C GLY A 118 4.41 -18.12 14.85
N ILE A 119 4.07 -19.27 14.27
CA ILE A 119 5.04 -20.28 13.82
C ILE A 119 5.26 -20.09 12.32
N CYS A 120 6.27 -19.31 11.96
CA CYS A 120 6.60 -19.02 10.58
C CYS A 120 7.71 -19.94 10.07
N ARG A 121 7.58 -20.39 8.83
CA ARG A 121 8.70 -20.94 8.07
C ARG A 121 9.69 -19.82 7.74
N PRO A 122 10.98 -20.11 7.56
CA PRO A 122 11.90 -19.13 6.98
C PRO A 122 11.38 -18.69 5.60
N TRP A 123 11.82 -17.51 5.16
CA TRP A 123 11.53 -17.04 3.82
C TRP A 123 12.06 -18.05 2.79
N ASP A 124 11.17 -18.55 1.95
CA ASP A 124 11.50 -19.40 0.81
C ASP A 124 11.55 -18.51 -0.44
N GLY A 125 12.74 -18.00 -0.72
CA GLY A 125 12.96 -16.95 -1.71
C GLY A 125 12.17 -15.69 -1.40
N LYS A 126 11.04 -15.52 -2.07
CA LYS A 126 10.16 -14.34 -2.01
C LYS A 126 8.92 -14.53 -1.15
N ARG A 127 8.73 -15.72 -0.57
CA ARG A 127 7.49 -16.12 0.09
C ARG A 127 7.71 -16.43 1.57
N LEU A 128 6.77 -15.96 2.39
CA LEU A 128 6.67 -16.29 3.81
C LEU A 128 5.33 -16.98 4.08
N MET A 129 5.36 -18.02 4.89
CA MET A 129 4.16 -18.75 5.32
C MET A 129 4.23 -19.00 6.82
N CYS A 130 3.16 -18.63 7.54
CA CYS A 130 3.03 -18.86 8.97
C CYS A 130 1.76 -19.65 9.28
N ASP A 131 1.90 -20.60 10.19
CA ASP A 131 0.79 -21.35 10.76
C ASP A 131 0.28 -20.63 12.02
N SER A 132 -1.03 -20.69 12.24
CA SER A 132 -1.63 -20.23 13.51
C SER A 132 -1.20 -21.15 14.64
N ARG A 133 -1.06 -20.58 15.86
CA ARG A 133 -0.86 -21.37 17.08
C ARG A 133 -2.05 -22.29 17.39
N GLN A 134 -3.21 -22.01 16.80
CA GLN A 134 -4.42 -22.83 16.90
C GLN A 134 -4.46 -23.98 15.87
N GLY A 135 -3.41 -24.15 15.06
CA GLY A 135 -3.30 -25.26 14.10
C GLY A 135 -3.77 -24.94 12.68
N GLU A 136 -4.36 -23.76 12.43
CA GLU A 136 -4.68 -23.32 11.07
C GLU A 136 -3.40 -23.21 10.22
N LYS A 137 -3.33 -23.98 9.14
CA LYS A 137 -2.19 -23.95 8.22
C LYS A 137 -2.24 -22.72 7.33
N ASN A 138 -1.09 -22.11 7.09
CA ASN A 138 -0.96 -20.95 6.19
C ASN A 138 -1.88 -19.78 6.58
N ALA A 139 -2.11 -19.59 7.89
CA ALA A 139 -2.96 -18.54 8.43
C ALA A 139 -2.45 -17.13 8.05
N PHE A 140 -1.16 -17.00 7.75
CA PHE A 140 -0.57 -15.78 7.21
C PHE A 140 0.39 -16.10 6.08
N VAL A 141 0.25 -15.39 4.96
CA VAL A 141 1.12 -15.57 3.79
C VAL A 141 1.57 -14.20 3.30
N CYS A 142 2.88 -14.02 3.09
CA CYS A 142 3.42 -12.85 2.42
C CYS A 142 4.20 -13.23 1.17
N VAL A 143 4.20 -12.34 0.19
CA VAL A 143 5.04 -12.40 -1.01
C VAL A 143 5.68 -11.04 -1.20
N ALA A 144 6.98 -11.00 -1.47
CA ALA A 144 7.73 -9.80 -1.77
C ALA A 144 8.39 -9.88 -3.15
N SER A 145 8.33 -8.82 -3.95
CA SER A 145 9.00 -8.78 -5.25
C SER A 145 9.47 -7.37 -5.59
N LEU A 146 10.54 -7.31 -6.39
CA LEU A 146 10.94 -6.09 -7.09
C LEU A 146 10.00 -5.89 -8.29
N ILE A 147 9.38 -4.72 -8.37
CA ILE A 147 8.61 -4.26 -9.51
C ILE A 147 9.43 -3.17 -10.21
N ARG A 148 9.83 -3.44 -11.45
CA ARG A 148 10.56 -2.48 -12.27
C ARG A 148 9.55 -1.50 -12.85
N ILE A 149 9.69 -0.21 -12.51
CA ILE A 149 8.91 0.83 -13.16
C ILE A 149 9.53 1.04 -14.55
N PRO A 150 8.76 0.88 -15.63
CA PRO A 150 9.20 1.41 -16.90
C PRO A 150 9.30 2.93 -16.75
N LEU A 151 10.46 3.54 -16.98
CA LEU A 151 10.58 4.99 -17.07
C LEU A 151 9.66 5.48 -18.20
N TRP A 152 8.47 5.96 -17.85
CA TRP A 152 7.56 6.68 -18.75
C TRP A 152 7.42 8.16 -18.34
N GLU A 153 8.08 8.57 -17.25
CA GLU A 153 8.24 9.99 -16.87
C GLU A 153 9.67 10.29 -16.44
N LYS A 154 10.41 10.92 -17.34
CA LYS A 154 10.89 12.30 -17.22
C LYS A 154 11.51 12.63 -18.58
N THR A 155 10.69 13.05 -19.55
CA THR A 155 11.21 14.02 -20.51
C THR A 155 11.71 15.17 -19.62
N PRO A 156 13.01 15.48 -19.58
CA PRO A 156 13.46 16.64 -18.85
C PRO A 156 12.64 17.81 -19.39
N ALA A 157 12.01 18.59 -18.51
CA ALA A 157 11.54 19.91 -18.88
C ALA A 157 12.73 20.56 -19.59
N LEU A 158 12.61 20.78 -20.90
CA LEU A 158 13.62 21.42 -21.71
C LEU A 158 13.85 22.79 -21.05
N GLY A 159 14.87 22.87 -20.20
CA GLY A 159 15.46 24.11 -19.79
C GLY A 159 15.76 24.84 -21.09
N THR A 160 15.20 26.03 -21.24
CA THR A 160 15.32 26.89 -22.42
C THR A 160 16.79 27.18 -22.71
N SER A 161 17.44 26.29 -23.46
CA SER A 161 18.68 26.57 -24.17
C SER A 161 18.27 26.93 -25.59
N LEU A 162 18.43 28.21 -25.92
CA LEU A 162 18.20 28.76 -27.24
C LEU A 162 19.16 28.11 -28.23
N VAL A 163 18.73 27.02 -28.87
CA VAL A 163 19.39 26.49 -30.06
C VAL A 163 18.80 27.20 -31.28
N LEU A 164 19.61 28.04 -31.91
CA LEU A 164 19.31 28.69 -33.19
C LEU A 164 19.11 27.59 -34.25
N ARG A 165 17.90 27.52 -34.82
CA ARG A 165 17.48 26.51 -35.80
C ARG A 165 18.23 26.66 -37.12
N SER A 166 18.71 25.53 -37.66
CA SER A 166 18.93 25.34 -39.09
C SER A 166 17.65 24.69 -39.66
N PRO A 167 17.09 25.16 -40.80
CA PRO A 167 15.82 24.67 -41.31
C PRO A 167 16.06 23.59 -42.35
N LEU A 168 16.20 22.33 -41.95
CA LEU A 168 16.08 21.13 -42.80
C LEU A 168 16.16 19.93 -41.85
N ASP A 169 15.02 19.58 -41.25
CA ASP A 169 14.64 18.17 -41.05
C ASP A 169 13.20 18.11 -40.55
N GLN A 170 12.34 17.68 -41.46
CA GLN A 170 10.95 17.36 -41.27
C GLN A 170 10.85 15.90 -40.82
N SER A 171 9.86 15.63 -39.96
CA SER A 171 9.34 14.33 -39.54
C SER A 171 10.26 13.42 -38.72
N ASP A 172 10.16 13.58 -37.40
CA ASP A 172 9.96 12.45 -36.47
C ASP A 172 9.21 12.96 -35.23
N THR A 173 8.02 13.52 -35.46
CA THR A 173 6.96 13.45 -34.45
C THR A 173 6.46 12.01 -34.46
N SER A 174 7.16 11.12 -33.77
CA SER A 174 6.51 9.90 -33.32
C SER A 174 5.33 10.36 -32.48
N GLU A 175 4.11 10.08 -32.94
CA GLU A 175 2.97 10.06 -32.05
C GLU A 175 3.34 9.06 -30.95
N GLU A 176 3.74 9.59 -29.79
CA GLU A 176 4.21 8.80 -28.66
C GLU A 176 2.98 8.06 -28.11
N GLY A 177 2.66 6.94 -28.75
CA GLY A 177 1.51 6.11 -28.45
C GLY A 177 1.55 5.67 -26.98
N TYR A 178 0.37 5.38 -26.43
CA TYR A 178 0.25 4.90 -25.07
C TYR A 178 1.17 3.69 -24.85
N PRO A 179 2.01 3.65 -23.79
CA PRO A 179 3.06 2.64 -23.62
C PRO A 179 2.47 1.32 -23.09
N GLU A 180 1.55 0.73 -23.84
CA GLU A 180 0.76 -0.44 -23.48
C GLU A 180 1.62 -1.61 -23.02
N THR A 181 2.62 -1.99 -23.79
CA THR A 181 3.50 -3.14 -23.49
C THR A 181 4.23 -2.98 -22.14
N LYS A 182 4.67 -1.77 -21.83
CA LYS A 182 5.34 -1.44 -20.56
C LYS A 182 4.36 -1.48 -19.39
N VAL A 183 3.15 -0.96 -19.56
CA VAL A 183 2.08 -0.99 -18.56
C VAL A 183 1.67 -2.43 -18.26
N LEU A 184 1.41 -3.24 -19.29
CA LEU A 184 1.01 -4.63 -19.15
C LEU A 184 2.10 -5.47 -18.47
N ALA A 185 3.38 -5.26 -18.80
CA ALA A 185 4.48 -5.96 -18.16
C ALA A 185 4.59 -5.66 -16.65
N ALA A 186 4.41 -4.39 -16.25
CA ALA A 186 4.42 -3.99 -14.85
C ALA A 186 3.21 -4.57 -14.08
N LEU A 187 2.02 -4.51 -14.66
CA LEU A 187 0.81 -5.13 -14.10
C LEU A 187 0.98 -6.64 -13.94
N GLN A 188 1.57 -7.32 -14.91
CA GLN A 188 1.80 -8.76 -14.85
C GLN A 188 2.74 -9.15 -13.70
N ALA A 189 3.74 -8.32 -13.40
CA ALA A 189 4.62 -8.53 -12.25
C ALA A 189 3.87 -8.41 -10.92
N GLU A 190 2.97 -7.43 -10.77
CA GLU A 190 2.14 -7.28 -9.57
C GLU A 190 1.06 -8.37 -9.46
N ALA A 191 0.37 -8.70 -10.55
CA ALA A 191 -0.65 -9.75 -10.58
C ALA A 191 -0.06 -11.14 -10.27
N ARG A 192 1.21 -11.38 -10.62
CA ARG A 192 1.94 -12.59 -10.22
C ARG A 192 2.04 -12.72 -8.70
N MET A 193 2.19 -11.62 -7.96
CA MET A 193 2.22 -11.67 -6.50
C MET A 193 0.89 -12.18 -5.92
N CYS A 194 -0.25 -11.79 -6.50
CA CYS A 194 -1.56 -12.33 -6.13
C CYS A 194 -1.60 -13.86 -6.35
N ARG A 195 -1.14 -14.33 -7.51
CA ARG A 195 -1.06 -15.78 -7.81
C ARG A 195 -0.20 -16.54 -6.82
N GLU A 196 0.96 -15.99 -6.46
CA GLU A 196 1.88 -16.60 -5.49
C GLU A 196 1.26 -16.67 -4.08
N ILE A 197 0.48 -15.67 -3.67
CA ILE A 197 -0.28 -15.72 -2.42
C ILE A 197 -1.26 -16.90 -2.46
N TYR A 198 -2.10 -16.98 -3.49
CA TYR A 198 -3.18 -17.98 -3.58
C TYR A 198 -2.74 -19.35 -4.09
N GLY A 199 -1.50 -19.49 -4.56
CA GLY A 199 -0.98 -20.75 -5.09
C GLY A 199 -1.67 -21.19 -6.38
N SER A 200 -2.22 -20.25 -7.17
CA SER A 200 -2.86 -20.55 -8.44
C SER A 200 -1.93 -20.28 -9.61
N SER A 201 -1.90 -21.20 -10.57
CA SER A 201 -1.24 -21.03 -11.88
C SER A 201 -2.24 -20.84 -13.03
N GLU A 202 -3.54 -20.81 -12.72
CA GLU A 202 -4.57 -20.78 -13.75
C GLU A 202 -4.65 -19.40 -14.41
N PRO A 203 -4.61 -19.29 -15.75
CA PRO A 203 -4.73 -18.02 -16.43
C PRO A 203 -6.13 -17.42 -16.25
N ALA A 204 -6.19 -16.10 -16.16
CA ALA A 204 -7.45 -15.36 -16.15
C ALA A 204 -7.35 -14.21 -17.15
N HIS A 205 -8.34 -14.09 -18.04
CA HIS A 205 -8.38 -13.00 -18.99
C HIS A 205 -9.07 -11.78 -18.36
N TRP A 206 -8.46 -10.61 -18.52
CA TRP A 206 -8.92 -9.34 -17.97
C TRP A 206 -8.97 -8.28 -19.05
N GLN A 207 -9.97 -7.41 -18.94
CA GLN A 207 -10.14 -6.26 -19.80
C GLN A 207 -10.63 -5.06 -18.99
N TRP A 208 -10.17 -3.87 -19.35
CA TRP A 208 -10.52 -2.61 -18.68
C TRP A 208 -10.23 -1.41 -19.58
N THR A 209 -10.75 -0.25 -19.20
CA THR A 209 -10.53 1.02 -19.89
C THR A 209 -9.72 1.96 -18.99
N VAL A 210 -8.62 2.51 -19.50
CA VAL A 210 -7.84 3.57 -18.85
C VAL A 210 -8.35 4.92 -19.31
N THR A 211 -8.85 5.71 -18.36
CA THR A 211 -9.36 7.06 -18.60
C THR A 211 -8.24 8.09 -18.78
N PRO A 212 -8.50 9.27 -19.38
CA PRO A 212 -7.52 10.36 -19.48
C PRO A 212 -6.94 10.83 -18.14
N GLU A 213 -7.64 10.59 -17.03
CA GLU A 213 -7.13 10.87 -15.69
C GLU A 213 -6.11 9.85 -15.18
N GLY A 214 -5.81 8.80 -15.96
CA GLY A 214 -4.91 7.71 -15.57
C GLY A 214 -5.57 6.71 -14.61
N LYS A 215 -6.90 6.57 -14.66
CA LYS A 215 -7.66 5.64 -13.80
C LYS A 215 -8.29 4.51 -14.60
N ALA A 216 -8.24 3.29 -14.08
CA ALA A 216 -8.94 2.15 -14.66
C ALA A 216 -10.46 2.19 -14.36
N ARG A 217 -11.26 1.83 -15.35
CA ARG A 217 -12.72 1.69 -15.31
C ARG A 217 -13.14 0.43 -16.05
N GLU A 218 -14.40 0.01 -15.87
CA GLU A 218 -15.00 -1.12 -16.61
C GLU A 218 -14.19 -2.42 -16.51
N ILE A 219 -13.57 -2.64 -15.34
CA ILE A 219 -12.72 -3.80 -15.09
C ILE A 219 -13.61 -5.04 -15.09
N SER A 220 -13.31 -5.98 -15.98
CA SER A 220 -14.00 -7.26 -16.05
C SER A 220 -13.03 -8.40 -16.33
N SER A 221 -13.41 -9.58 -15.88
CA SER A 221 -12.63 -10.79 -16.06
C SER A 221 -13.48 -11.90 -16.69
N ALA A 222 -12.92 -12.59 -17.66
CA ALA A 222 -13.44 -13.86 -18.14
C ALA A 222 -12.61 -14.97 -17.48
N SER A 223 -13.12 -15.54 -16.38
CA SER A 223 -12.50 -16.68 -15.70
C SER A 223 -13.35 -17.94 -15.83
N SER A 224 -12.68 -19.07 -16.03
CA SER A 224 -13.27 -20.38 -15.76
C SER A 224 -13.67 -20.50 -14.28
N HIS A 225 -14.67 -21.33 -13.97
CA HIS A 225 -15.27 -21.51 -12.64
C HIS A 225 -14.31 -21.94 -11.50
N SER A 226 -13.02 -22.10 -11.77
CA SER A 226 -12.00 -22.66 -10.87
C SER A 226 -11.19 -21.61 -10.10
N ASN A 227 -11.21 -20.33 -10.49
CA ASN A 227 -10.46 -19.29 -9.77
C ASN A 227 -11.17 -18.87 -8.48
N SER A 228 -10.43 -18.80 -7.37
CA SER A 228 -10.99 -18.29 -6.10
C SER A 228 -11.40 -16.83 -6.26
N SER A 229 -12.57 -16.45 -5.73
CA SER A 229 -13.06 -15.07 -5.74
C SER A 229 -12.06 -14.08 -5.14
N GLU A 230 -11.29 -14.54 -4.15
CA GLU A 230 -10.24 -13.78 -3.47
C GLU A 230 -9.05 -13.47 -4.38
N LEU A 231 -8.62 -14.42 -5.22
CA LEU A 231 -7.57 -14.20 -6.23
C LEU A 231 -8.02 -13.14 -7.24
N MET A 232 -9.27 -13.24 -7.71
CA MET A 232 -9.83 -12.29 -8.66
C MET A 232 -9.91 -10.89 -8.07
N ALA A 233 -10.39 -10.76 -6.82
CA ALA A 233 -10.38 -9.49 -6.11
C ALA A 233 -8.96 -8.92 -5.96
N CYS A 234 -7.96 -9.77 -5.74
CA CYS A 234 -6.57 -9.33 -5.65
C CYS A 234 -6.04 -8.75 -6.95
N VAL A 235 -6.29 -9.43 -8.07
CA VAL A 235 -5.87 -8.93 -9.39
C VAL A 235 -6.66 -7.69 -9.78
N GLN A 236 -7.94 -7.62 -9.44
CA GLN A 236 -8.75 -6.43 -9.66
C GLN A 236 -8.18 -5.21 -8.92
N ASP A 237 -7.75 -5.35 -7.66
CA ASP A 237 -7.11 -4.25 -6.92
C ASP A 237 -5.80 -3.81 -7.58
N VAL A 238 -5.01 -4.75 -8.13
CA VAL A 238 -3.81 -4.43 -8.89
C VAL A 238 -4.17 -3.56 -10.09
N ILE A 239 -5.16 -3.95 -10.90
CA ILE A 239 -5.61 -3.18 -12.07
C ILE A 239 -6.18 -1.82 -11.65
N GLN A 240 -7.02 -1.78 -10.62
CA GLN A 240 -7.76 -0.58 -10.21
C GLN A 240 -6.84 0.51 -9.66
N PHE A 241 -5.84 0.13 -8.86
CA PHE A 241 -4.95 1.06 -8.16
C PHE A 241 -3.56 1.18 -8.82
N PHE A 242 -3.40 0.67 -10.04
CA PHE A 242 -2.16 0.86 -10.80
C PHE A 242 -2.01 2.32 -11.24
N PRO A 243 -0.82 2.93 -11.13
CA PRO A 243 -0.57 4.29 -11.58
C PRO A 243 -0.38 4.32 -13.10
N TYR A 244 -1.48 4.40 -13.86
CA TYR A 244 -1.39 4.46 -15.32
C TYR A 244 -0.83 5.81 -15.82
N PRO A 245 -0.07 5.81 -16.93
CA PRO A 245 0.14 7.02 -17.73
C PRO A 245 -1.20 7.64 -18.10
N LYS A 246 -1.26 8.96 -18.18
CA LYS A 246 -2.47 9.70 -18.56
C LYS A 246 -2.57 9.78 -20.08
N PRO A 247 -3.43 8.99 -20.75
CA PRO A 247 -3.58 9.08 -22.19
C PRO A 247 -4.38 10.33 -22.57
N GLN A 248 -4.27 10.77 -23.83
CA GLN A 248 -5.08 11.88 -24.35
C GLN A 248 -6.56 11.48 -24.54
N GLN A 249 -6.81 10.19 -24.78
CA GLN A 249 -8.13 9.61 -24.98
C GLN A 249 -8.24 8.29 -24.19
N PRO A 250 -9.45 7.80 -23.88
CA PRO A 250 -9.59 6.50 -23.22
C PRO A 250 -8.90 5.38 -24.00
N VAL A 251 -8.13 4.54 -23.30
CA VAL A 251 -7.41 3.39 -23.90
C VAL A 251 -7.99 2.09 -23.36
N PHE A 252 -8.44 1.22 -24.26
CA PHE A 252 -8.86 -0.13 -23.89
C PHE A 252 -7.64 -1.03 -23.76
N LEU A 253 -7.54 -1.76 -22.65
CA LEU A 253 -6.48 -2.71 -22.39
C LEU A 253 -7.08 -4.10 -22.12
N SER A 254 -6.41 -5.13 -22.62
CA SER A 254 -6.75 -6.52 -22.32
C SER A 254 -5.49 -7.35 -22.16
N THR A 255 -5.51 -8.30 -21.22
CA THR A 255 -4.39 -9.21 -21.01
C THR A 255 -4.83 -10.49 -20.32
N THR A 256 -3.97 -11.49 -20.36
CA THR A 256 -4.13 -12.71 -19.59
C THR A 256 -3.00 -12.74 -18.57
N PHE A 257 -3.37 -12.69 -17.30
CA PHE A 257 -2.40 -12.84 -16.22
C PHE A 257 -2.01 -14.30 -16.06
#